data_AF-A0A5J4VCV8-F1
#
_entry.id   AF-A0A5J4VCV8-F1
#
_cell.length_a   1.000
_cell.length_b   1.000
_cell.length_c   1.000
_cell.angle_alpha   90.00
_cell.angle_beta   90.00
_cell.angle_gamma   90.00
#
_symmetry.space_group_name_H-M   'P 1'
#
loop_
_entity.id
_entity.type
_entity.pdbx_description
1 polymer ?
#
loop_
_entity_poly.entity_id
_entity_poly.type
_entity_poly.pdbx_seq_one_letter_code
_entity_poly.pdbx_strand_id
1 'polypeptide(L)'
;MDGIGAKKTVFIIGATNRPDILDRAIKRPGRLDQLVYIPIQDAASRLAILKAALRKVPVHDYIDLKHIADPTEGYSGADPTGICQRAVKAAVRDAIEADIQHKKELETIAAAAGGDMKIDVDDFDPVPMVTIKHFYEALADARHSVDKHDLAKRESQLNALSTSASLDVTVSISAANVARILIAGSQLQDQMIQKL
;
A
#
# COMPACT_ATOMS: atom_id res chain seq x y z
N MET A 1 19.25 24.37 11.59
CA MET A 1 18.91 24.76 10.20
C MET A 1 19.64 26.05 9.81
N ASP A 2 20.02 26.89 10.77
CA ASP A 2 20.95 28.00 10.57
C ASP A 2 22.36 27.48 10.22
N GLY A 3 22.70 27.39 8.94
CA GLY A 3 23.99 26.86 8.47
C GLY A 3 23.99 26.22 7.08
N ILE A 4 22.84 26.12 6.40
CA ILE A 4 22.78 25.64 5.00
C ILE A 4 23.33 26.76 4.09
N GLY A 5 24.58 26.61 3.65
CA GLY A 5 25.26 27.58 2.78
C GLY A 5 24.55 27.83 1.44
N ALA A 6 24.68 29.06 0.94
CA ALA A 6 23.89 29.71 -0.11
C ALA A 6 23.88 29.09 -1.54
N LYS A 7 24.29 27.83 -1.74
CA LYS A 7 24.42 27.22 -3.09
C LYS A 7 23.56 25.99 -3.33
N LYS A 8 22.75 25.53 -2.38
CA LYS A 8 21.79 24.43 -2.61
C LYS A 8 20.45 24.74 -1.96
N THR A 9 19.39 24.76 -2.76
CA THR A 9 18.02 24.77 -2.27
C THR A 9 17.73 23.42 -1.66
N VAL A 10 17.73 23.34 -0.33
CA VAL A 10 17.44 22.10 0.43
C VAL A 10 16.04 22.20 1.00
N PHE A 11 15.18 21.25 0.68
CA PHE A 11 13.87 21.08 1.30
C PHE A 11 13.96 20.01 2.39
N ILE A 12 13.44 20.32 3.58
CA ILE A 12 13.45 19.42 4.73
C ILE A 12 12.01 19.08 5.07
N ILE A 13 11.70 17.78 5.09
CA ILE A 13 10.38 17.26 5.45
C ILE A 13 10.56 16.35 6.66
N GLY A 14 9.78 16.60 7.71
CA GLY A 14 9.69 15.73 8.88
C GLY A 14 8.32 15.05 8.93
N ALA A 15 8.29 13.80 9.38
CA ALA A 15 7.05 13.06 9.63
C ALA A 15 6.99 12.64 11.11
N THR A 16 5.84 12.81 11.75
CA THR A 16 5.63 12.40 13.15
C THR A 16 4.22 11.85 13.33
N ASN A 17 4.09 10.80 14.17
CA ASN A 17 2.78 10.32 14.65
C ASN A 17 2.36 11.00 15.96
N ARG A 18 3.24 11.82 16.55
CA ARG A 18 3.05 12.50 17.84
C ARG A 18 3.41 13.99 17.74
N PRO A 19 2.54 14.84 17.18
CA PRO A 19 2.79 16.28 17.11
C PRO A 19 2.72 16.98 18.47
N ASP A 20 2.11 16.34 19.47
CA ASP A 20 1.94 16.81 20.85
C ASP A 20 3.27 16.96 21.59
N ILE A 21 4.22 16.05 21.36
CA ILE A 21 5.53 16.05 22.04
C ILE A 21 6.58 16.90 21.32
N LEU A 22 6.25 17.46 20.15
CA LEU A 22 7.19 18.24 19.36
C LEU A 22 7.45 19.61 20.00
N ASP A 23 8.72 19.89 20.24
CA ASP A 23 9.19 21.16 20.80
C ASP A 23 8.70 22.35 19.94
N ARG A 24 8.14 23.36 20.60
CA ARG A 24 7.74 24.63 19.97
C ARG A 24 8.91 25.32 19.28
N ALA A 25 10.15 25.13 19.73
CA ALA A 25 11.33 25.71 19.11
C ALA A 25 11.58 25.22 17.67
N ILE A 26 11.11 24.02 17.30
CA ILE A 26 11.25 23.48 15.95
C ILE A 26 10.16 24.02 15.01
N LYS A 27 8.99 24.36 15.56
CA LYS A 27 7.83 24.91 14.84
C LYS A 27 7.93 26.41 14.54
N ARG A 28 9.03 27.07 14.93
CA ARG A 28 9.23 28.50 14.70
C ARG A 28 9.53 28.79 13.22
N PRO A 29 9.13 29.98 12.71
CA PRO A 29 9.45 30.44 11.37
C PRO A 29 10.92 30.24 11.00
N GLY A 30 11.19 29.75 9.78
CA GLY A 30 12.54 29.44 9.28
C GLY A 30 13.09 28.06 9.67
N ARG A 31 12.27 27.20 10.28
CA ARG A 31 12.59 25.80 10.61
C ARG A 31 11.59 24.82 9.99
N LEU A 32 10.77 24.15 10.81
CA LEU A 32 9.62 23.34 10.38
C LEU A 32 8.35 24.14 10.67
N ASP A 33 8.20 25.26 10.00
CA ASP A 33 7.10 26.20 10.21
C ASP A 33 5.84 25.86 9.41
N GLN A 34 5.96 25.02 8.38
CA GLN A 34 4.83 24.44 7.64
C GLN A 34 4.47 23.07 8.23
N LEU A 35 3.29 22.99 8.84
CA LEU A 35 2.70 21.73 9.29
C LEU A 35 1.68 21.28 8.26
N VAL A 36 1.82 20.05 7.75
CA VAL A 36 0.83 19.43 6.87
C VAL A 36 0.28 18.21 7.58
N TYR A 37 -1.04 18.17 7.71
CA TYR A 37 -1.72 17.03 8.31
C TYR A 37 -2.17 16.04 7.23
N ILE A 38 -1.98 14.74 7.48
CA ILE A 38 -2.40 13.66 6.57
C ILE A 38 -3.61 12.94 7.19
N PRO A 39 -4.82 13.05 6.60
CA PRO A 39 -6.03 12.43 7.15
C PRO A 39 -6.12 10.93 6.90
N ILE A 40 -7.04 10.32 7.65
CA ILE A 40 -7.51 8.95 7.39
C ILE A 40 -8.17 8.94 5.99
N GLN A 41 -7.99 7.83 5.29
CA GLN A 41 -8.40 7.71 3.89
C GLN A 41 -9.91 7.47 3.78
N ASP A 42 -10.57 8.32 3.00
CA ASP A 42 -11.96 8.10 2.58
C ASP A 42 -12.06 6.94 1.56
N ALA A 43 -13.28 6.52 1.24
CA ALA A 43 -13.49 5.42 0.31
C ALA A 43 -12.82 5.66 -1.06
N ALA A 44 -12.86 6.89 -1.56
CA ALA A 44 -12.22 7.26 -2.84
C ALA A 44 -10.70 7.16 -2.78
N SER A 45 -10.07 7.60 -1.68
CA SER A 45 -8.63 7.48 -1.48
C SER A 45 -8.18 6.04 -1.29
N ARG A 46 -8.94 5.21 -0.57
CA ARG A 46 -8.66 3.76 -0.46
C ARG A 46 -8.70 3.07 -1.81
N LEU A 47 -9.71 3.38 -2.64
CA LEU A 47 -9.78 2.89 -4.01
C LEU A 47 -8.58 3.36 -4.85
N ALA A 48 -8.17 4.63 -4.71
CA ALA A 48 -7.00 5.15 -5.40
C ALA A 48 -5.70 4.45 -4.99
N ILE A 49 -5.55 4.11 -3.71
CA ILE A 49 -4.40 3.34 -3.18
C ILE A 49 -4.40 1.93 -3.78
N LEU A 50 -5.53 1.22 -3.75
CA LEU A 50 -5.65 -0.12 -4.36
C LEU A 50 -5.29 -0.10 -5.86
N LYS A 51 -5.86 0.84 -6.62
CA LYS A 51 -5.53 1.03 -8.04
C LYS A 51 -4.04 1.31 -8.27
N ALA A 52 -3.46 2.14 -7.42
CA ALA A 52 -2.06 2.50 -7.55
C ALA A 52 -1.12 1.35 -7.18
N ALA A 53 -1.47 0.54 -6.17
CA ALA A 53 -0.74 -0.66 -5.77
C ALA A 53 -0.82 -1.77 -6.83
N LEU A 54 -1.96 -1.93 -7.48
CA LEU A 54 -2.21 -2.96 -8.50
C LEU A 54 -1.87 -2.54 -9.92
N ARG A 55 -1.34 -1.33 -10.13
CA ARG A 55 -1.11 -0.74 -11.47
C ARG A 55 -0.26 -1.60 -12.41
N LYS A 56 0.66 -2.38 -11.87
CA LYS A 56 1.56 -3.28 -12.61
C LYS A 56 1.29 -4.75 -12.30
N VAL A 57 0.17 -5.05 -11.64
CA VAL A 57 -0.21 -6.38 -11.23
C VAL A 57 -1.29 -6.89 -12.20
N PRO A 58 -1.14 -8.10 -12.75
CA PRO A 58 -2.19 -8.75 -13.53
C PRO A 58 -3.36 -9.11 -12.60
N VAL A 59 -4.49 -8.43 -12.78
CA VAL A 59 -5.72 -8.61 -12.00
C VAL A 59 -6.82 -9.01 -12.95
N HIS A 60 -7.67 -9.95 -12.54
CA HIS A 60 -8.76 -10.42 -13.37
C HIS A 60 -9.78 -9.31 -13.67
N ASP A 61 -10.20 -9.18 -14.93
CA ASP A 61 -11.05 -8.06 -15.42
C ASP A 61 -12.41 -7.92 -14.71
N TYR A 62 -12.94 -8.99 -14.12
CA TYR A 62 -14.23 -8.99 -13.43
C TYR A 62 -14.14 -8.49 -11.97
N ILE A 63 -12.95 -8.09 -11.49
CA ILE A 63 -12.78 -7.62 -10.12
C ILE A 63 -13.11 -6.14 -10.04
N ASP A 64 -14.18 -5.81 -9.32
CA ASP A 64 -14.44 -4.44 -8.90
C ASP A 64 -13.65 -4.11 -7.61
N LEU A 65 -12.60 -3.31 -7.76
CA LEU A 65 -11.79 -2.83 -6.64
C LEU A 65 -12.57 -1.99 -5.62
N LYS A 66 -13.75 -1.46 -5.98
CA LYS A 66 -14.63 -0.77 -5.02
C LYS A 66 -15.14 -1.74 -3.96
N HIS A 67 -15.58 -2.93 -4.37
CA HIS A 67 -16.03 -3.97 -3.44
C HIS A 67 -14.91 -4.45 -2.50
N ILE A 68 -13.65 -4.31 -2.91
CA ILE A 68 -12.49 -4.58 -2.06
C ILE A 68 -12.18 -3.40 -1.14
N ALA A 69 -12.45 -2.15 -1.56
CA ALA A 69 -12.21 -0.95 -0.77
C ALA A 69 -13.25 -0.71 0.34
N ASP A 70 -14.49 -1.14 0.14
CA ASP A 70 -15.60 -0.94 1.08
C ASP A 70 -15.33 -1.56 2.47
N PRO A 71 -14.93 -2.85 2.60
CA PRO A 71 -14.63 -3.44 3.90
C PRO A 71 -13.35 -2.90 4.54
N THR A 72 -12.60 -2.02 3.86
CA THR A 72 -11.33 -1.44 4.37
C THR A 72 -11.52 -0.11 5.09
N GLU A 73 -12.70 0.17 5.61
CA GLU A 73 -12.93 1.34 6.47
C GLU A 73 -12.09 1.30 7.74
N GLY A 74 -11.50 2.44 8.13
CA GLY A 74 -10.64 2.55 9.31
C GLY A 74 -9.24 1.95 9.14
N TYR A 75 -8.92 1.40 7.97
CA TYR A 75 -7.56 0.98 7.65
C TYR A 75 -6.66 2.20 7.40
N SER A 76 -5.38 2.05 7.73
CA SER A 76 -4.37 3.06 7.42
C SER A 76 -4.04 3.05 5.92
N GLY A 77 -3.37 4.09 5.44
CA GLY A 77 -2.93 4.16 4.04
C GLY A 77 -2.02 3.01 3.60
N ALA A 78 -1.35 2.33 4.52
CA ALA A 78 -0.45 1.21 4.24
C ALA A 78 -1.19 -0.13 4.09
N ASP A 79 -2.33 -0.29 4.77
CA ASP A 79 -2.95 -1.61 4.87
C ASP A 79 -3.58 -2.12 3.56
N PRO A 80 -4.29 -1.29 2.74
CA PRO A 80 -4.77 -1.73 1.43
C PRO A 80 -3.63 -2.21 0.52
N THR A 81 -2.46 -1.58 0.61
CA THR A 81 -1.25 -2.03 -0.09
C THR A 81 -0.79 -3.40 0.41
N GLY A 82 -0.79 -3.61 1.73
CA GLY A 82 -0.48 -4.91 2.32
C GLY A 82 -1.47 -6.02 1.92
N ILE A 83 -2.77 -5.70 1.81
CA ILE A 83 -3.79 -6.61 1.29
C ILE A 83 -3.47 -7.00 -0.16
N CYS A 84 -3.13 -6.04 -1.01
CA CYS A 84 -2.74 -6.31 -2.41
C CYS A 84 -1.53 -7.24 -2.48
N GLN A 85 -0.49 -6.97 -1.69
CA GLN A 85 0.72 -7.81 -1.66
C GLN A 85 0.42 -9.26 -1.24
N ARG A 86 -0.45 -9.45 -0.24
CA ARG A 86 -0.88 -10.80 0.17
C ARG A 86 -1.68 -11.50 -0.91
N ALA A 87 -2.61 -10.80 -1.56
CA ALA A 87 -3.40 -11.35 -2.66
C ALA A 87 -2.51 -11.78 -3.85
N VAL A 88 -1.47 -10.98 -4.18
CA VAL A 88 -0.48 -11.34 -5.19
C VAL A 88 0.30 -12.59 -4.80
N LYS A 89 0.76 -12.69 -3.56
CA LYS A 89 1.47 -13.88 -3.07
C LYS A 89 0.60 -15.14 -3.13
N ALA A 90 -0.67 -15.03 -2.78
CA ALA A 90 -1.63 -16.13 -2.89
C ALA A 90 -1.81 -16.56 -4.37
N ALA A 91 -1.93 -15.61 -5.29
CA ALA A 91 -2.04 -15.89 -6.72
C ALA A 91 -0.81 -16.64 -7.27
N VAL A 92 0.38 -16.22 -6.86
CA VAL A 92 1.64 -16.88 -7.25
C VAL A 92 1.72 -18.29 -6.67
N ARG A 93 1.33 -18.47 -5.40
CA ARG A 93 1.28 -19.81 -4.77
C ARG A 93 0.35 -20.75 -5.54
N ASP A 94 -0.87 -20.31 -5.84
CA ASP A 94 -1.87 -21.13 -6.53
C ASP A 94 -1.42 -21.51 -7.96
N ALA A 95 -0.72 -20.61 -8.66
CA ALA A 95 -0.17 -20.90 -9.98
C ALA A 95 0.98 -21.91 -9.96
N ILE A 96 1.89 -21.81 -8.99
CA ILE A 96 2.96 -22.79 -8.79
C ILE A 96 2.36 -24.18 -8.49
N GLU A 97 1.32 -24.24 -7.66
CA GLU A 97 0.65 -25.50 -7.33
C GLU A 97 -0.06 -26.10 -8.55
N ALA A 98 -0.71 -25.28 -9.36
CA ALA A 98 -1.35 -25.70 -10.61
C ALA A 98 -0.34 -26.23 -11.64
N ASP A 99 0.83 -25.58 -11.80
CA ASP A 99 1.91 -26.05 -12.69
C ASP A 99 2.44 -27.42 -12.26
N ILE A 100 2.70 -27.60 -10.95
CA ILE A 100 3.15 -28.89 -10.40
C ILE A 100 2.10 -29.99 -10.66
N GLN A 101 0.82 -29.67 -10.49
CA GLN A 101 -0.27 -30.63 -10.71
C GLN A 101 -0.42 -30.98 -12.19
N HIS A 102 -0.32 -30.00 -13.09
CA HIS A 102 -0.40 -30.21 -14.53
C HIS A 102 0.74 -31.09 -15.04
N LYS A 103 1.97 -30.85 -14.58
CA LYS A 103 3.13 -31.68 -14.91
C LYS A 103 2.93 -33.15 -14.49
N LYS A 104 2.42 -33.38 -13.26
CA LYS A 104 2.10 -34.73 -12.78
C LYS A 104 1.04 -35.42 -13.63
N GLU A 105 -0.02 -34.71 -14.00
CA GLU A 105 -1.09 -35.24 -14.84
C GLU A 105 -0.57 -35.65 -16.22
N LEU A 106 0.23 -34.79 -16.85
CA LEU A 106 0.88 -35.08 -18.13
C LEU A 106 1.82 -36.29 -18.04
N GLU A 107 2.62 -36.40 -16.98
CA GLU A 107 3.48 -37.56 -16.73
C GLU A 107 2.67 -38.86 -16.60
N THR A 108 1.54 -38.83 -15.88
CA THR A 108 0.68 -40.00 -15.74
C THR A 108 0.04 -40.44 -17.06
N ILE A 109 -0.38 -39.48 -17.90
CA ILE A 109 -0.91 -39.74 -19.24
C ILE A 109 0.18 -40.31 -20.16
N ALA A 110 1.38 -39.71 -20.14
CA ALA A 110 2.51 -40.17 -20.94
C ALA A 110 2.95 -41.60 -20.55
N ALA A 111 2.94 -41.92 -19.25
CA ALA A 111 3.20 -43.27 -18.75
C ALA A 111 2.14 -44.27 -19.22
N ALA A 112 0.86 -43.88 -19.27
CA ALA A 112 -0.22 -44.71 -19.79
C ALA A 112 -0.16 -44.89 -21.32
N ALA A 113 0.40 -43.94 -22.06
CA ALA A 113 0.48 -43.94 -23.52
C ALA A 113 1.75 -44.58 -24.12
N GLY A 114 2.64 -45.15 -23.30
CA GLY A 114 3.82 -45.89 -23.78
C GLY A 114 5.16 -45.16 -23.72
N GLY A 115 5.27 -44.04 -23.00
CA GLY A 115 6.56 -43.52 -22.48
C GLY A 115 7.46 -42.72 -23.43
N ASP A 116 7.19 -42.67 -24.74
CA ASP A 116 8.09 -42.02 -25.71
C ASP A 116 7.78 -40.53 -26.01
N MET A 117 6.77 -39.94 -25.37
CA MET A 117 6.41 -38.54 -25.58
C MET A 117 7.24 -37.63 -24.65
N LYS A 118 8.29 -37.01 -25.18
CA LYS A 118 8.96 -35.88 -24.52
C LYS A 118 8.03 -34.67 -24.58
N ILE A 119 7.46 -34.27 -23.46
CA ILE A 119 6.70 -33.03 -23.36
C ILE A 119 7.69 -31.93 -22.99
N ASP A 120 7.90 -30.98 -23.91
CA ASP A 120 8.58 -29.72 -23.59
C ASP A 120 7.63 -28.89 -22.70
N VAL A 121 7.74 -29.08 -21.39
CA VAL A 121 6.95 -28.39 -20.37
C VAL A 121 7.52 -27.02 -20.00
N ASP A 122 8.62 -26.60 -20.62
CA ASP A 122 9.33 -25.35 -20.28
C ASP A 122 8.78 -24.09 -21.01
N ASP A 123 7.86 -24.24 -21.97
CA ASP A 123 7.39 -23.12 -22.80
C ASP A 123 6.10 -22.44 -22.31
N PHE A 124 5.40 -22.98 -21.30
CA PHE A 124 4.14 -22.42 -20.80
C PHE A 124 4.21 -22.02 -19.33
N ASP A 125 4.71 -20.80 -19.07
CA ASP A 125 4.62 -20.13 -17.76
C ASP A 125 3.54 -19.03 -17.82
N PRO A 126 2.26 -19.36 -17.59
CA PRO A 126 1.19 -18.38 -17.65
C PRO A 126 1.33 -17.38 -16.51
N VAL A 127 1.32 -16.10 -16.85
CA VAL A 127 1.38 -15.03 -15.85
C VAL A 127 0.20 -15.17 -14.87
N PRO A 128 0.44 -15.39 -13.57
CA PRO A 128 -0.63 -15.62 -12.61
C PRO A 128 -1.50 -14.39 -12.42
N MET A 129 -2.80 -14.53 -12.65
CA MET A 129 -3.78 -13.46 -12.46
C MET A 129 -4.29 -13.44 -11.02
N VAL A 130 -4.36 -12.26 -10.40
CA VAL A 130 -5.01 -12.10 -9.11
C VAL A 130 -6.52 -12.18 -9.29
N THR A 131 -7.15 -13.14 -8.61
CA THR A 131 -8.60 -13.37 -8.62
C THR A 131 -9.26 -12.80 -7.36
N ILE A 132 -10.60 -12.75 -7.35
CA ILE A 132 -11.37 -12.30 -6.18
C ILE A 132 -11.13 -13.18 -4.94
N LYS A 133 -10.89 -14.49 -5.14
CA LYS A 133 -10.55 -15.45 -4.08
C LYS A 133 -9.32 -14.97 -3.29
N HIS A 134 -8.26 -14.55 -3.99
CA HIS A 134 -7.02 -14.12 -3.35
C HIS A 134 -7.20 -12.85 -2.51
N PHE A 135 -8.08 -11.93 -2.92
CA PHE A 135 -8.42 -10.75 -2.12
C PHE A 135 -9.19 -11.12 -0.86
N TYR A 136 -10.17 -12.02 -0.94
CA TYR A 136 -10.92 -12.47 0.23
C TYR A 136 -10.04 -13.22 1.23
N GLU A 137 -9.13 -14.07 0.76
CA GLU A 137 -8.11 -14.70 1.61
C GLU A 137 -7.23 -13.65 2.29
N ALA A 138 -6.75 -12.66 1.53
CA ALA A 138 -5.91 -11.58 2.07
C ALA A 138 -6.63 -10.65 3.06
N LEU A 139 -7.95 -10.47 2.90
CA LEU A 139 -8.82 -9.69 3.79
C LEU A 139 -9.16 -10.47 5.07
N ALA A 140 -9.35 -11.78 5.00
CA ALA A 140 -9.64 -12.60 6.17
C ALA A 140 -8.52 -12.53 7.21
N ASP A 141 -7.27 -12.49 6.76
CA ASP A 141 -6.09 -12.34 7.62
C ASP A 141 -5.71 -10.89 7.92
N ALA A 142 -6.41 -9.91 7.33
CA ALA A 142 -6.06 -8.50 7.48
C ALA A 142 -6.44 -7.99 8.89
N ARG A 143 -5.46 -7.42 9.59
CA ARG A 143 -5.68 -6.64 10.82
C ARG A 143 -5.47 -5.17 10.54
N HIS A 144 -6.24 -4.32 11.23
CA HIS A 144 -6.01 -2.88 11.24
C HIS A 144 -4.64 -2.59 11.86
N SER A 145 -3.80 -1.82 11.19
CA SER A 145 -2.51 -1.39 11.76
C SER A 145 -2.65 -0.26 12.78
N VAL A 146 -3.78 0.45 12.76
CA VAL A 146 -4.06 1.56 13.68
C VAL A 146 -5.27 1.22 14.53
N ASP A 147 -5.13 1.39 15.84
CA ASP A 147 -6.20 1.15 16.79
C ASP A 147 -7.31 2.22 16.67
N LYS A 148 -8.56 1.82 16.92
CA LYS A 148 -9.72 2.74 16.85
C LYS A 148 -9.59 3.93 17.81
N HIS A 149 -8.97 3.72 18.98
CA HIS A 149 -8.72 4.80 19.93
C HIS A 149 -7.75 5.86 19.36
N ASP A 150 -6.71 5.41 18.64
CA ASP A 150 -5.74 6.30 18.01
C ASP A 150 -6.35 7.07 16.82
N LEU A 151 -7.29 6.46 16.09
CA LEU A 151 -8.03 7.14 15.02
C LEU A 151 -8.86 8.31 15.57
N ALA A 152 -9.62 8.08 16.63
CA ALA A 152 -10.42 9.12 17.27
C ALA A 152 -9.55 10.28 17.82
N LYS A 153 -8.39 9.93 18.38
CA LYS A 153 -7.42 10.94 18.85
C LYS A 153 -6.87 11.78 17.69
N ARG A 154 -6.60 11.16 16.53
CA ARG A 154 -6.15 11.84 15.31
C ARG A 154 -7.19 12.81 14.77
N GLU A 155 -8.47 12.44 14.77
CA GLU A 155 -9.57 13.34 14.36
C GLU A 155 -9.76 14.53 15.31
N SER A 156 -9.66 14.30 16.61
CA SER A 156 -9.74 15.38 17.61
C SER A 156 -8.60 16.39 17.43
N GLN A 157 -7.38 15.92 17.17
CA GLN A 157 -6.22 16.79 16.91
C GLN A 157 -6.37 17.60 15.62
N LEU A 158 -6.93 17.00 14.56
CA LEU A 158 -7.32 17.66 13.31
C LEU A 158 -8.26 18.83 13.55
N ASN A 159 -9.32 18.59 14.33
CA ASN A 159 -10.33 19.60 14.64
C ASN A 159 -9.71 20.73 15.48
N ALA A 160 -8.80 20.40 16.42
CA ALA A 160 -8.08 21.41 17.20
C ALA A 160 -7.12 22.26 16.35
N LEU A 161 -6.42 21.64 15.39
CA LEU A 161 -5.48 22.32 14.49
C LEU A 161 -6.20 23.23 13.48
N SER A 162 -7.36 22.82 12.97
CA SER A 162 -8.20 23.64 12.09
C SER A 162 -8.87 24.81 12.81
N THR A 163 -9.18 24.65 14.10
CA THR A 163 -9.82 25.72 14.90
C THR A 163 -8.81 26.77 15.41
N SER A 164 -7.56 26.38 15.67
CA SER A 164 -6.54 27.23 16.32
C SER A 164 -5.67 28.05 15.36
N ALA A 165 -5.80 27.85 14.05
CA ALA A 165 -4.93 28.45 13.05
C ALA A 165 -5.75 29.24 12.02
N SER A 166 -5.58 30.57 11.97
CA SER A 166 -5.95 31.45 10.84
C SER A 166 -5.04 31.23 9.62
N LEU A 167 -4.66 29.99 9.39
CA LEU A 167 -3.52 29.58 8.59
C LEU A 167 -4.06 28.56 7.59
N ASP A 168 -3.79 28.82 6.31
CA ASP A 168 -4.16 28.07 5.10
C ASP A 168 -3.54 26.65 5.07
N VAL A 169 -3.69 25.90 6.18
CA VAL A 169 -2.94 24.68 6.51
C VAL A 169 -3.62 23.42 5.98
N THR A 170 -4.83 23.55 5.46
CA THR A 170 -5.46 22.47 4.69
C THR A 170 -5.10 22.66 3.23
N VAL A 171 -3.84 22.41 2.87
CA VAL A 171 -3.58 21.99 1.49
C VAL A 171 -4.34 20.68 1.36
N SER A 172 -5.55 20.75 0.79
CA SER A 172 -6.35 19.57 0.50
C SER A 172 -5.56 18.76 -0.52
N ILE A 173 -4.78 17.80 -0.02
CA ILE A 173 -4.06 16.88 -0.87
C ILE A 173 -5.16 16.02 -1.48
N SER A 174 -5.40 16.18 -2.78
CA SER A 174 -6.30 15.30 -3.53
C SER A 174 -6.01 13.84 -3.19
N ALA A 175 -7.05 13.01 -3.10
CA ALA A 175 -6.95 11.56 -2.90
C ALA A 175 -5.84 10.90 -3.73
N ALA A 176 -5.66 11.36 -4.99
CA ALA A 176 -4.61 10.88 -5.88
C ALA A 176 -3.19 11.24 -5.42
N ASN A 177 -3.01 12.42 -4.82
CA ASN A 177 -1.74 12.88 -4.29
C ASN A 177 -1.43 12.23 -2.92
N VAL A 178 -2.44 11.98 -2.09
CA VAL A 178 -2.28 11.24 -0.83
C VAL A 178 -1.82 9.80 -1.11
N ALA A 179 -2.44 9.13 -2.09
CA ALA A 179 -2.03 7.80 -2.52
C ALA A 179 -0.57 7.78 -3.01
N ARG A 180 -0.13 8.79 -3.78
CA ARG A 180 1.27 8.90 -4.23
C ARG A 180 2.24 9.09 -3.07
N ILE A 181 1.91 9.93 -2.10
CA ILE A 181 2.76 10.18 -0.92
C ILE A 181 2.89 8.91 -0.07
N LEU A 182 1.78 8.21 0.18
CA LEU A 182 1.77 6.99 0.99
C LEU A 182 2.56 5.86 0.32
N ILE A 183 2.38 5.68 -0.99
CA ILE A 183 3.11 4.66 -1.76
C ILE A 183 4.60 5.00 -1.84
N ALA A 184 4.95 6.27 -2.06
CA ALA A 184 6.34 6.70 -2.04
C ALA A 184 6.97 6.48 -0.66
N GLY A 185 6.21 6.76 0.41
CA GLY A 185 6.63 6.51 1.79
C GLY A 185 6.88 5.03 2.08
N SER A 186 5.98 4.13 1.65
CA SER A 186 6.19 2.69 1.81
C SER A 186 7.37 2.18 1.01
N GLN A 187 7.55 2.64 -0.24
CA GLN A 187 8.70 2.29 -1.07
C GLN A 187 10.04 2.77 -0.49
N LEU A 188 10.06 3.96 0.12
CA LEU A 188 11.23 4.48 0.83
C LEU A 188 11.57 3.66 2.08
N GLN A 189 10.56 3.22 2.84
CA GLN A 189 10.77 2.34 3.98
C GLN A 189 11.29 0.96 3.55
N ASP A 190 10.69 0.35 2.52
CA ASP A 190 11.13 -0.94 1.99
C ASP A 190 12.57 -0.88 1.44
N GLN A 191 12.95 0.21 0.76
CA GLN A 191 14.33 0.43 0.29
C GLN A 191 15.34 0.67 1.42
N MET A 192 14.92 1.24 2.54
CA MET A 192 15.79 1.37 3.72
C MET A 192 15.95 0.04 4.46
N ILE A 193 14.92 -0.80 4.51
CA ILE A 193 14.97 -2.12 5.15
C ILE A 193 15.82 -3.11 4.34
N GLN A 194 15.81 -3.06 3.01
CA GLN A 194 16.67 -3.92 2.17
C GLN A 194 18.15 -3.51 2.14
N LYS A 195 18.53 -2.38 2.75
CA LYS A 195 19.92 -1.89 2.82
C LYS A 195 20.57 -2.06 4.20
N LEU A 196 19.89 -2.74 5.12
CA LEU A 196 20.41 -3.21 6.41
C LEU A 196 20.59 -4.73 6.38
#